data_AF-Q3KI61-F1
#
_entry.id   AF-Q3KI61-F1
#
_cell.length_a   1.000
_cell.length_b   1.000
_cell.length_c   1.000
_cell.angle_alpha   90.00
_cell.angle_beta   90.00
_cell.angle_gamma   90.00
#
_symmetry.space_group_name_H-M   'P 1'
#
loop_
_entity.id
_entity.type
_entity.pdbx_description
1 polymer ?
#
loop_
_entity_poly.entity_id
_entity_poly.type
_entity_poly.pdbx_seq_one_letter_code
_entity_poly.pdbx_strand_id
1 'polypeptide(L)'
;MTGGSRGGVEYVMFSATSETQIMNVNMKGNETVTAQRNPDFPDDGPHVSAVFSAPMAELIYMEQEVAAGRDYPGIYWCGSNFRLGRWGGYFGLQTNGGAVIGGVPYYNNNICSVWGVGGVNPELEYGVEGLYSDIFTGEGVGLHTSHAMPWKAGYVYATVLRRWYRPGDSFTRVATFMYSYETGKWTHFSTIKIPEGNVSFVNPTTAGFLERFGGSATRYDGFWGPSYRMSADGVWEKPLYFEGAAGGNRPWTWDIVPDGDQALGRVQVVCGGTNSNTENYKKVNVQPHSDKPAPVDNKIAVMGMNARYQNDGVYVEWVTDDGRTPQFSHLLRVHTGSATGPVIASNTDFFPEKRSAAFAMGKPQEECYVSLVLTDIFNQQSNYGYTKLL
;
A
#
# COMPACT_ATOMS: atom_id res chain seq x y z
N MET A 1 49.31 -12.40 0.97
CA MET A 1 49.05 -10.97 1.25
C MET A 1 48.17 -10.44 0.13
N THR A 2 47.13 -9.69 0.52
CA THR A 2 46.15 -8.91 -0.30
C THR A 2 45.39 -9.71 -1.37
N GLY A 3 44.08 -9.98 -1.31
CA GLY A 3 42.98 -9.37 -0.57
C GLY A 3 42.10 -8.53 -1.51
N GLY A 4 40.87 -8.99 -1.80
CA GLY A 4 39.75 -8.14 -2.21
C GLY A 4 39.02 -8.50 -3.51
N SER A 5 37.80 -9.05 -3.40
CA SER A 5 36.63 -8.63 -4.20
C SER A 5 35.38 -9.06 -3.41
N ARG A 6 34.77 -8.12 -2.69
CA ARG A 6 33.53 -7.38 -3.04
C ARG A 6 32.35 -8.32 -3.29
N GLY A 7 31.55 -8.48 -2.23
CA GLY A 7 30.25 -9.13 -2.28
C GLY A 7 29.33 -8.43 -3.27
N GLY A 8 28.93 -9.16 -4.30
CA GLY A 8 27.78 -8.82 -5.11
C GLY A 8 26.52 -9.11 -4.31
N VAL A 9 25.65 -8.11 -4.23
CA VAL A 9 24.27 -8.31 -3.80
C VAL A 9 23.57 -9.05 -4.94
N GLU A 10 23.24 -10.32 -4.73
CA GLU A 10 22.36 -11.06 -5.64
C GLU A 10 20.95 -10.44 -5.56
N TYR A 11 20.57 -9.73 -6.62
CA TYR A 11 19.18 -9.37 -6.85
C TYR A 11 18.44 -10.63 -7.30
N VAL A 12 17.63 -11.21 -6.41
CA VAL A 12 16.61 -12.19 -6.82
C VAL A 12 15.48 -11.41 -7.46
N MET A 13 15.65 -11.10 -8.74
CA MET A 13 14.58 -10.69 -9.63
C MET A 13 13.73 -11.93 -9.89
N PHE A 14 12.50 -11.94 -9.39
CA PHE A 14 11.52 -12.91 -9.89
C PHE A 14 11.12 -12.43 -11.29
N SER A 15 11.83 -12.88 -12.32
CA SER A 15 11.26 -12.87 -13.67
C SER A 15 10.20 -13.97 -13.70
N ALA A 16 8.97 -13.64 -14.12
CA ALA A 16 8.10 -14.66 -14.67
C ALA A 16 8.88 -15.34 -15.79
N THR A 17 9.30 -16.59 -15.58
CA THR A 17 10.00 -17.35 -16.60
C THR A 17 9.13 -17.43 -17.84
N SER A 18 9.74 -17.22 -19.00
CA SER A 18 9.14 -17.07 -20.32
C SER A 18 8.45 -18.34 -20.89
N GLU A 19 7.75 -19.10 -20.06
CA GLU A 19 6.91 -20.20 -20.50
C GLU A 19 5.46 -19.92 -20.12
N THR A 20 4.74 -19.37 -21.09
CA THR A 20 3.31 -19.60 -21.34
C THR A 20 2.45 -19.89 -20.10
N GLN A 21 1.95 -18.85 -19.42
CA GLN A 21 0.68 -18.97 -18.71
C GLN A 21 -0.20 -17.77 -19.04
N ILE A 22 -1.31 -18.09 -19.69
CA ILE A 22 -2.48 -17.25 -19.79
C ILE A 22 -2.82 -16.84 -18.35
N MET A 23 -3.05 -15.55 -18.09
CA MET A 23 -3.90 -15.15 -16.96
C MET A 23 -5.30 -15.70 -17.25
N ASN A 24 -5.48 -17.00 -17.06
CA ASN A 24 -6.78 -17.57 -16.79
C ASN A 24 -7.02 -17.23 -15.33
N VAL A 25 -7.42 -15.99 -15.07
CA VAL A 25 -8.37 -15.81 -13.97
C VAL A 25 -9.51 -16.71 -14.36
N ASN A 26 -9.64 -17.85 -13.68
CA ASN A 26 -10.72 -18.78 -13.90
C ASN A 26 -11.97 -18.12 -13.30
N MET A 27 -12.43 -17.06 -13.97
CA MET A 27 -13.62 -16.30 -13.64
C MET A 27 -14.75 -17.30 -13.83
N LYS A 28 -15.30 -17.79 -12.72
CA LYS A 28 -16.57 -18.52 -12.76
C LYS A 28 -17.65 -17.55 -13.22
N GLY A 29 -17.84 -17.45 -14.52
CA GLY A 29 -18.80 -16.56 -15.17
C GLY A 29 -18.31 -16.22 -16.58
N ASN A 30 -18.98 -16.80 -17.58
CA ASN A 30 -18.63 -16.73 -18.99
C ASN A 30 -18.45 -15.29 -19.49
N GLU A 31 -17.20 -14.90 -19.79
CA GLU A 31 -16.81 -14.18 -21.01
C GLU A 31 -15.26 -14.13 -21.06
N THR A 32 -14.66 -14.97 -21.89
CA THR A 32 -13.22 -14.92 -22.17
C THR A 32 -12.97 -13.69 -23.03
N VAL A 33 -12.47 -12.60 -22.44
CA VAL A 33 -11.94 -11.47 -23.21
C VAL A 33 -10.62 -11.92 -23.83
N THR A 34 -10.68 -12.46 -25.05
CA THR A 34 -9.48 -12.80 -25.83
C THR A 34 -8.85 -11.51 -26.31
N ALA A 35 -8.00 -10.88 -25.48
CA ALA A 35 -7.17 -9.77 -25.95
C ALA A 35 -6.23 -10.29 -27.03
N GLN A 36 -6.34 -9.76 -28.26
CA GLN A 36 -5.37 -10.04 -29.31
C GLN A 36 -4.00 -9.50 -28.86
N ARG A 37 -3.07 -10.39 -28.49
CA ARG A 37 -1.69 -10.02 -28.20
C ARG A 37 -1.04 -9.47 -29.45
N ASN A 38 -0.47 -8.27 -29.34
CA ASN A 38 0.44 -7.75 -30.35
C ASN A 38 1.86 -8.24 -30.01
N PRO A 39 2.46 -9.14 -30.82
CA PRO A 39 3.79 -9.70 -30.56
C PRO A 39 4.92 -8.67 -30.59
N ASP A 40 4.66 -7.47 -31.10
CA ASP A 40 5.65 -6.39 -31.18
C ASP A 40 5.80 -5.60 -29.86
N PHE A 41 5.00 -5.94 -28.83
CA PHE A 41 4.99 -5.24 -27.55
C PHE A 41 5.08 -6.23 -26.39
N PRO A 42 5.83 -5.87 -25.32
CA PRO A 42 6.02 -6.75 -24.19
C PRO A 42 4.71 -6.92 -23.42
N ASP A 43 4.57 -8.07 -22.79
CA ASP A 43 3.61 -8.23 -21.70
C ASP A 43 4.25 -7.64 -20.42
N ASP A 44 5.52 -7.97 -20.14
CA ASP A 44 6.34 -7.42 -19.05
C ASP A 44 6.98 -6.08 -19.45
N GLY A 45 6.34 -4.95 -19.14
CA GLY A 45 6.88 -3.63 -19.42
C GLY A 45 7.98 -3.17 -18.43
N PRO A 46 8.38 -1.88 -18.48
CA PRO A 46 9.53 -1.40 -17.74
C PRO A 46 9.32 -1.40 -16.23
N HIS A 47 10.40 -1.75 -15.52
CA HIS A 47 10.47 -1.67 -14.07
C HIS A 47 10.97 -0.30 -13.63
N VAL A 48 10.56 0.11 -12.43
CA VAL A 48 11.00 1.35 -11.78
C VAL A 48 11.26 1.09 -10.31
N SER A 49 12.35 1.62 -9.77
CA SER A 49 12.70 1.46 -8.37
C SER A 49 13.17 2.79 -7.78
N ALA A 50 12.57 3.18 -6.67
CA ALA A 50 13.16 4.18 -5.78
C ALA A 50 14.19 3.48 -4.87
N VAL A 51 15.44 3.94 -4.87
CA VAL A 51 16.55 3.32 -4.13
C VAL A 51 16.84 4.09 -2.84
N PHE A 52 16.98 3.39 -1.73
CA PHE A 52 17.18 3.90 -0.38
C PHE A 52 18.52 3.41 0.19
N SER A 53 18.98 4.01 1.29
CA SER A 53 20.14 3.53 2.03
C SER A 53 19.79 2.42 3.03
N ALA A 54 18.62 2.50 3.67
CA ALA A 54 18.21 1.51 4.66
C ALA A 54 17.72 0.21 3.99
N PRO A 55 18.16 -0.97 4.45
CA PRO A 55 17.73 -2.25 3.89
C PRO A 55 16.33 -2.67 4.38
N MET A 56 15.81 -2.03 5.42
CA MET A 56 14.57 -2.42 6.09
C MET A 56 13.65 -1.22 6.31
N ALA A 57 12.35 -1.47 6.28
CA ALA A 57 11.33 -0.49 6.65
C ALA A 57 10.09 -1.14 7.24
N GLU A 58 9.29 -0.30 7.87
CA GLU A 58 8.02 -0.65 8.51
C GLU A 58 6.82 -0.06 7.78
N LEU A 59 7.07 0.92 6.92
CA LEU A 59 6.11 1.53 6.03
C LEU A 59 6.81 1.90 4.71
N ILE A 60 6.08 1.68 3.60
CA ILE A 60 6.42 2.17 2.27
C ILE A 60 5.34 3.19 1.88
N TYR A 61 5.76 4.35 1.40
CA TYR A 61 4.92 5.40 0.85
C TYR A 61 5.37 5.70 -0.59
N MET A 62 4.42 5.84 -1.51
CA MET A 62 4.74 6.30 -2.87
C MET A 62 3.51 6.92 -3.53
N GLU A 63 3.73 8.00 -4.27
CA GLU A 63 2.70 8.68 -5.08
C GLU A 63 2.72 8.21 -6.53
N GLN A 64 1.53 7.94 -7.09
CA GLN A 64 1.33 7.59 -8.49
C GLN A 64 0.39 8.57 -9.16
N GLU A 65 0.63 8.80 -10.45
CA GLU A 65 -0.30 9.49 -11.34
C GLU A 65 -0.29 8.83 -12.71
N VAL A 66 -1.48 8.71 -13.29
CA VAL A 66 -1.68 8.45 -14.70
C VAL A 66 -2.14 9.76 -15.32
N ALA A 67 -1.42 10.33 -16.28
CA ALA A 67 -1.80 11.61 -16.87
C ALA A 67 -3.19 11.56 -17.52
N ALA A 68 -3.92 12.68 -17.51
CA ALA A 68 -5.28 12.76 -18.06
C ALA A 68 -5.38 12.17 -19.49
N GLY A 69 -6.30 11.22 -19.68
CA GLY A 69 -6.51 10.52 -20.96
C GLY A 69 -5.44 9.47 -21.30
N ARG A 70 -4.61 9.06 -20.34
CA ARG A 70 -3.62 7.98 -20.48
C ARG A 70 -3.99 6.70 -19.70
N ASP A 71 -5.20 6.61 -19.18
CA ASP A 71 -5.77 5.43 -18.53
C ASP A 71 -6.23 4.39 -19.57
N TYR A 72 -5.27 3.82 -20.28
CA TYR A 72 -5.54 2.79 -21.29
C TYR A 72 -6.00 1.48 -20.64
N PRO A 73 -7.05 0.82 -21.16
CA PRO A 73 -7.45 -0.50 -20.70
C PRO A 73 -6.33 -1.54 -20.81
N GLY A 74 -6.21 -2.39 -19.80
CA GLY A 74 -5.23 -3.48 -19.75
C GLY A 74 -3.84 -3.06 -19.27
N ILE A 75 -3.71 -1.88 -18.66
CA ILE A 75 -2.44 -1.39 -18.10
C ILE A 75 -2.45 -1.49 -16.57
N TYR A 76 -1.32 -1.93 -16.03
CA TYR A 76 -1.04 -1.97 -14.60
C TYR A 76 0.12 -1.05 -14.26
N TRP A 77 -0.16 -0.01 -13.48
CA TRP A 77 0.82 0.85 -12.83
C TRP A 77 1.11 0.30 -11.44
N CYS A 78 2.00 -0.68 -11.36
CA CYS A 78 2.44 -1.23 -10.08
C CYS A 78 3.27 -0.20 -9.32
N GLY A 79 2.74 0.21 -8.17
CA GLY A 79 3.34 1.21 -7.31
C GLY A 79 4.40 0.64 -6.39
N SER A 80 4.15 -0.57 -5.89
CA SER A 80 5.07 -1.26 -5.01
C SER A 80 5.04 -2.76 -5.28
N ASN A 81 6.11 -3.31 -5.86
CA ASN A 81 6.48 -4.72 -5.81
C ASN A 81 7.37 -4.89 -4.57
N PHE A 82 6.75 -5.24 -3.45
CA PHE A 82 7.38 -5.25 -2.14
C PHE A 82 7.80 -6.66 -1.73
N ARG A 83 8.73 -6.70 -0.78
CA ARG A 83 9.15 -7.93 -0.12
C ARG A 83 9.06 -7.77 1.39
N LEU A 84 8.28 -8.63 2.04
CA LEU A 84 8.12 -8.72 3.49
C LEU A 84 8.83 -9.99 3.99
N GLY A 85 10.08 -9.86 4.40
CA GLY A 85 10.96 -11.02 4.63
C GLY A 85 11.10 -11.90 3.37
N ARG A 86 10.58 -13.12 3.40
CA ARG A 86 10.55 -14.01 2.23
C ARG A 86 9.29 -13.90 1.36
N TRP A 87 8.28 -13.17 1.83
CA TRP A 87 6.99 -13.01 1.16
C TRP A 87 7.09 -11.89 0.13
N GLY A 88 6.77 -12.18 -1.13
CA GLY A 88 6.62 -11.15 -2.15
C GLY A 88 5.20 -10.62 -2.17
N GLY A 89 5.00 -9.42 -2.69
CA GLY A 89 3.68 -8.93 -3.07
C GLY A 89 3.75 -7.73 -3.99
N TYR A 90 2.62 -7.34 -4.54
CA TYR A 90 2.48 -6.11 -5.29
C TYR A 90 1.25 -5.31 -4.89
N PHE A 91 1.33 -4.00 -5.07
CA PHE A 91 0.24 -3.05 -4.92
C PHE A 91 0.31 -1.99 -6.00
N GLY A 92 -0.83 -1.59 -6.56
CA GLY A 92 -0.89 -0.46 -7.48
C GLY A 92 -2.26 -0.23 -8.11
N LEU A 93 -2.27 0.47 -9.23
CA LEU A 93 -3.46 0.92 -9.95
C LEU A 93 -3.58 0.20 -11.29
N GLN A 94 -4.79 -0.25 -11.64
CA GLN A 94 -5.06 -0.91 -12.92
C GLN A 94 -6.28 -0.28 -13.61
N THR A 95 -6.29 -0.36 -14.94
CA THR A 95 -7.49 -0.14 -15.75
C THR A 95 -7.90 -1.47 -16.36
N ASN A 96 -9.07 -1.98 -15.98
CA ASN A 96 -9.61 -3.27 -16.44
C ASN A 96 -10.64 -3.14 -17.57
N GLY A 97 -10.87 -1.92 -18.09
CA GLY A 97 -11.71 -1.70 -19.26
C GLY A 97 -13.20 -2.04 -19.06
N GLY A 98 -13.66 -2.16 -17.81
CA GLY A 98 -15.04 -2.49 -17.46
C GLY A 98 -15.29 -3.97 -17.19
N ALA A 99 -14.25 -4.80 -17.03
CA ALA A 99 -14.40 -6.21 -16.68
C ALA A 99 -15.25 -6.39 -15.41
N VAL A 100 -16.13 -7.38 -15.37
CA VAL A 100 -17.02 -7.62 -14.22
C VAL A 100 -16.37 -8.63 -13.27
N ILE A 101 -15.99 -8.18 -12.07
CA ILE A 101 -15.36 -9.01 -11.03
C ILE A 101 -16.30 -9.03 -9.82
N GLY A 102 -16.68 -10.23 -9.35
CA GLY A 102 -17.62 -10.37 -8.23
C GLY A 102 -18.99 -9.72 -8.48
N GLY A 103 -19.40 -9.56 -9.75
CA GLY A 103 -20.65 -8.89 -10.13
C GLY A 103 -20.58 -7.36 -10.20
N VAL A 104 -19.40 -6.77 -9.99
CA VAL A 104 -19.16 -5.32 -10.05
C VAL A 104 -18.29 -4.99 -11.27
N PRO A 105 -18.57 -3.94 -12.06
CA PRO A 105 -17.71 -3.52 -13.16
C PRO A 105 -16.46 -2.76 -12.68
N TYR A 106 -15.29 -3.21 -13.14
CA TYR A 106 -13.98 -2.65 -12.82
C TYR A 106 -13.46 -1.89 -14.05
N TYR A 107 -13.73 -0.57 -14.10
CA TYR A 107 -13.07 0.31 -15.07
C TYR A 107 -11.64 0.58 -14.63
N ASN A 108 -11.54 1.14 -13.43
CA ASN A 108 -10.32 1.43 -12.70
C ASN A 108 -10.41 0.74 -11.35
N ASN A 109 -9.27 0.25 -10.84
CA ASN A 109 -9.18 -0.40 -9.55
C ASN A 109 -7.80 -0.20 -8.94
N ASN A 110 -7.73 -0.37 -7.62
CA ASN A 110 -6.49 -0.74 -6.98
C ASN A 110 -6.46 -2.26 -6.75
N ILE A 111 -5.24 -2.79 -6.73
CA ILE A 111 -4.97 -4.22 -6.53
C ILE A 111 -3.90 -4.35 -5.46
N CYS A 112 -4.03 -5.35 -4.60
CA CYS A 112 -2.96 -5.85 -3.75
C CYS A 112 -2.88 -7.36 -3.92
N SER A 113 -1.69 -7.93 -4.05
CA SER A 113 -1.53 -9.38 -4.03
C SER A 113 -0.27 -9.77 -3.29
N VAL A 114 -0.33 -10.91 -2.63
CA VAL A 114 0.79 -11.44 -1.84
C VAL A 114 0.93 -12.93 -2.14
N TRP A 115 2.11 -13.32 -2.60
CA TRP A 115 2.41 -14.72 -2.89
C TRP A 115 2.47 -15.57 -1.62
N GLY A 116 1.99 -16.79 -1.72
CA GLY A 116 2.20 -17.86 -0.76
C GLY A 116 3.65 -18.37 -0.79
N VAL A 117 4.09 -18.93 0.34
CA VAL A 117 5.44 -19.50 0.48
C VAL A 117 5.35 -20.90 1.04
N GLY A 118 5.97 -21.87 0.35
CA GLY A 118 6.01 -23.26 0.80
C GLY A 118 4.63 -23.91 0.93
N GLY A 119 3.67 -23.52 0.08
CA GLY A 119 2.29 -24.02 0.12
C GLY A 119 1.40 -23.36 1.18
N VAL A 120 1.89 -22.36 1.92
CA VAL A 120 1.11 -21.59 2.88
C VAL A 120 0.76 -20.23 2.27
N ASN A 121 -0.53 -19.90 2.27
CA ASN A 121 -1.04 -18.65 1.70
C ASN A 121 -1.27 -17.58 2.77
N PRO A 122 -1.13 -16.29 2.42
CA PRO A 122 -1.62 -15.20 3.25
C PRO A 122 -3.16 -15.18 3.30
N GLU A 123 -3.71 -14.53 4.33
CA GLU A 123 -5.15 -14.49 4.60
C GLU A 123 -5.66 -13.05 4.73
N LEU A 124 -6.84 -12.76 4.20
CA LEU A 124 -7.50 -11.48 4.43
C LEU A 124 -8.03 -11.40 5.88
N GLU A 125 -7.67 -10.36 6.62
CA GLU A 125 -8.24 -10.06 7.96
C GLU A 125 -9.29 -8.96 7.90
N TYR A 126 -9.07 -7.97 7.05
CA TYR A 126 -10.03 -6.89 6.81
C TYR A 126 -10.05 -6.54 5.32
N GLY A 127 -11.24 -6.25 4.81
CA GLY A 127 -11.46 -5.64 3.51
C GLY A 127 -12.55 -4.58 3.61
N VAL A 128 -12.34 -3.43 2.98
CA VAL A 128 -13.37 -2.39 2.86
C VAL A 128 -14.57 -2.91 2.08
N GLU A 129 -15.75 -2.31 2.29
CA GLU A 129 -16.95 -2.65 1.53
C GLU A 129 -16.69 -2.61 0.02
N GLY A 130 -17.11 -3.67 -0.69
CA GLY A 130 -16.89 -3.82 -2.13
C GLY A 130 -15.51 -4.36 -2.53
N LEU A 131 -14.63 -4.70 -1.59
CA LEU A 131 -13.36 -5.35 -1.90
C LEU A 131 -13.60 -6.80 -2.37
N TYR A 132 -13.14 -7.12 -3.56
CA TYR A 132 -13.01 -8.49 -4.05
C TYR A 132 -11.75 -9.13 -3.47
N SER A 133 -11.83 -10.41 -3.10
CA SER A 133 -10.66 -11.20 -2.70
C SER A 133 -10.79 -12.65 -3.12
N ASP A 134 -9.68 -13.23 -3.58
CA ASP A 134 -9.59 -14.63 -4.01
C ASP A 134 -8.14 -15.12 -3.92
N ILE A 135 -7.93 -16.41 -4.17
CA ILE A 135 -6.60 -17.00 -4.36
C ILE A 135 -6.23 -16.93 -5.84
N PHE A 136 -5.13 -16.25 -6.15
CA PHE A 136 -4.60 -16.23 -7.52
C PHE A 136 -3.73 -17.46 -7.79
N THR A 137 -3.67 -17.83 -9.07
CA THR A 137 -2.79 -18.89 -9.60
C THR A 137 -2.18 -18.40 -10.92
N GLY A 138 -1.20 -19.11 -11.48
CA GLY A 138 -0.62 -18.80 -12.80
C GLY A 138 0.81 -18.25 -12.75
N GLU A 139 1.12 -17.50 -11.69
CA GLU A 139 2.42 -16.88 -11.43
C GLU A 139 2.97 -17.29 -10.05
N GLY A 140 2.61 -18.50 -9.61
CA GLY A 140 2.62 -18.92 -8.22
C GLY A 140 1.20 -19.02 -7.67
N VAL A 141 1.08 -19.11 -6.35
CA VAL A 141 -0.22 -19.14 -5.65
C VAL A 141 -0.17 -18.13 -4.52
N GLY A 142 -1.23 -17.37 -4.29
CA GLY A 142 -1.27 -16.40 -3.20
C GLY A 142 -2.63 -15.72 -3.02
N LEU A 143 -2.70 -14.74 -2.13
CA LEU A 143 -3.91 -13.94 -1.91
C LEU A 143 -3.93 -12.75 -2.87
N HIS A 144 -5.07 -12.51 -3.49
CA HIS A 144 -5.36 -11.33 -4.28
C HIS A 144 -6.51 -10.54 -3.64
N THR A 145 -6.40 -9.22 -3.68
CA THR A 145 -7.49 -8.29 -3.37
C THR A 145 -7.59 -7.22 -4.44
N SER A 146 -8.80 -6.80 -4.76
CA SER A 146 -9.06 -5.77 -5.78
C SER A 146 -10.33 -5.01 -5.45
N HIS A 147 -10.29 -3.68 -5.47
CA HIS A 147 -11.47 -2.84 -5.21
C HIS A 147 -11.79 -1.99 -6.44
N ALA A 148 -13.07 -1.96 -6.83
CA ALA A 148 -13.58 -1.10 -7.89
C ALA A 148 -13.58 0.37 -7.43
N MET A 149 -12.39 0.95 -7.30
CA MET A 149 -12.22 2.34 -6.96
C MET A 149 -12.09 3.17 -8.24
N PRO A 150 -12.95 4.18 -8.46
CA PRO A 150 -12.88 5.03 -9.64
C PRO A 150 -11.75 6.06 -9.50
N TRP A 151 -10.51 5.61 -9.34
CA TRP A 151 -9.37 6.51 -9.54
C TRP A 151 -9.45 7.10 -10.95
N LYS A 152 -8.98 8.33 -11.11
CA LYS A 152 -9.10 9.10 -12.35
C LYS A 152 -7.73 9.54 -12.82
N ALA A 153 -7.52 9.43 -14.12
CA ALA A 153 -6.36 10.03 -14.76
C ALA A 153 -6.33 11.56 -14.52
N GLY A 154 -5.13 12.12 -14.36
CA GLY A 154 -4.88 13.52 -14.05
C GLY A 154 -4.87 13.85 -12.56
N TYR A 155 -5.01 12.84 -11.69
CA TYR A 155 -4.92 13.01 -10.25
C TYR A 155 -3.82 12.13 -9.64
N VAL A 156 -3.21 12.65 -8.59
CA VAL A 156 -2.21 11.94 -7.79
C VAL A 156 -2.90 11.10 -6.73
N TYR A 157 -2.39 9.89 -6.52
CA TYR A 157 -2.79 9.00 -5.44
C TYR A 157 -1.56 8.61 -4.64
N ALA A 158 -1.58 8.88 -3.33
CA ALA A 158 -0.55 8.41 -2.42
C ALA A 158 -0.93 7.04 -1.88
N THR A 159 -0.03 6.08 -2.02
CA THR A 159 -0.23 4.69 -1.59
C THR A 159 0.66 4.41 -0.39
N VAL A 160 0.12 3.67 0.58
CA VAL A 160 0.84 3.30 1.80
C VAL A 160 0.67 1.82 2.07
N LEU A 161 1.80 1.13 2.22
CA LEU A 161 1.87 -0.21 2.79
C LEU A 161 2.43 -0.09 4.21
N ARG A 162 1.62 -0.39 5.22
CA ARG A 162 2.02 -0.36 6.64
C ARG A 162 2.00 -1.78 7.20
N ARG A 163 3.13 -2.24 7.73
CA ARG A 163 3.21 -3.54 8.41
C ARG A 163 3.22 -3.39 9.92
N TRP A 164 2.69 -4.37 10.65
CA TRP A 164 2.84 -4.46 12.10
C TRP A 164 2.72 -5.88 12.64
N TYR A 165 3.19 -6.05 13.86
CA TYR A 165 3.22 -7.29 14.59
C TYR A 165 2.80 -7.05 16.04
N ARG A 166 1.95 -7.93 16.59
CA ARG A 166 1.64 -7.91 18.02
C ARG A 166 2.45 -9.02 18.70
N PRO A 167 3.15 -8.74 19.81
CA PRO A 167 3.89 -9.76 20.53
C PRO A 167 3.04 -10.99 20.86
N GLY A 168 3.47 -12.16 20.41
CA GLY A 168 2.79 -13.44 20.64
C GLY A 168 1.92 -13.91 19.47
N ASP A 169 1.64 -13.06 18.48
CA ASP A 169 1.00 -13.49 17.24
C ASP A 169 1.96 -14.41 16.45
N SER A 170 1.43 -15.34 15.66
CA SER A 170 2.21 -16.18 14.73
C SER A 170 2.34 -15.55 13.34
N PHE A 171 1.85 -14.32 13.17
CA PHE A 171 1.68 -13.67 11.88
C PHE A 171 1.98 -12.17 11.95
N THR A 172 2.34 -11.61 10.80
CA THR A 172 2.53 -10.17 10.59
C THR A 172 1.36 -9.66 9.77
N ARG A 173 0.88 -8.46 10.07
CA ARG A 173 -0.15 -7.80 9.27
C ARG A 173 0.50 -6.81 8.32
N VAL A 174 -0.05 -6.71 7.12
CA VAL A 174 0.22 -5.61 6.17
C VAL A 174 -1.10 -5.02 5.74
N ALA A 175 -1.24 -3.70 5.86
CA ALA A 175 -2.41 -2.98 5.39
C ALA A 175 -2.08 -2.04 4.26
N THR A 176 -3.05 -1.89 3.36
CA THR A 176 -3.01 -0.98 2.23
C THR A 176 -3.91 0.23 2.50
N PHE A 177 -3.33 1.42 2.41
CA PHE A 177 -4.06 2.68 2.46
C PHE A 177 -3.78 3.47 1.20
N MET A 178 -4.76 4.25 0.77
CA MET A 178 -4.56 5.20 -0.31
C MET A 178 -5.19 6.54 0.02
N TYR A 179 -4.50 7.62 -0.33
CA TYR A 179 -5.00 8.98 -0.26
C TYR A 179 -5.25 9.49 -1.67
N SER A 180 -6.44 10.00 -1.91
CA SER A 180 -6.82 10.66 -3.16
C SER A 180 -6.60 12.15 -3.03
N TYR A 181 -5.68 12.73 -3.81
CA TYR A 181 -5.50 14.18 -3.87
C TYR A 181 -6.68 14.90 -4.54
N GLU A 182 -7.51 14.18 -5.30
CA GLU A 182 -8.77 14.71 -5.85
C GLU A 182 -9.78 15.02 -4.75
N THR A 183 -10.02 14.03 -3.87
CA THR A 183 -11.10 14.11 -2.87
C THR A 183 -10.60 14.58 -1.50
N GLY A 184 -9.29 14.58 -1.30
CA GLY A 184 -8.66 14.88 -0.01
C GLY A 184 -8.97 13.84 1.05
N LYS A 185 -9.20 12.58 0.69
CA LYS A 185 -9.62 11.50 1.61
C LYS A 185 -8.71 10.30 1.55
N TRP A 186 -8.55 9.66 2.72
CA TRP A 186 -7.92 8.35 2.85
C TRP A 186 -8.93 7.21 2.74
N THR A 187 -8.46 6.06 2.29
CA THR A 187 -9.20 4.79 2.31
C THR A 187 -8.27 3.68 2.76
N HIS A 188 -8.67 2.94 3.81
CA HIS A 188 -8.04 1.68 4.22
C HIS A 188 -8.70 0.55 3.44
N PHE A 189 -7.98 -0.03 2.49
CA PHE A 189 -8.55 -1.03 1.58
C PHE A 189 -8.56 -2.42 2.18
N SER A 190 -7.44 -2.85 2.74
CA SER A 190 -7.32 -4.21 3.26
C SER A 190 -6.27 -4.31 4.36
N THR A 191 -6.42 -5.34 5.19
CA THR A 191 -5.37 -5.87 6.07
C THR A 191 -5.20 -7.34 5.76
N ILE A 192 -3.97 -7.74 5.45
CA ILE A 192 -3.59 -9.12 5.10
C ILE A 192 -2.70 -9.67 6.21
N LYS A 193 -3.00 -10.88 6.68
CA LYS A 193 -2.15 -11.67 7.57
C LYS A 193 -1.16 -12.48 6.76
N ILE A 194 0.11 -12.22 7.03
CA ILE A 194 1.25 -13.00 6.55
C ILE A 194 1.57 -14.03 7.64
N PRO A 195 1.54 -15.34 7.34
CA PRO A 195 1.69 -16.41 8.33
C PRO A 195 3.16 -16.60 8.75
N GLU A 196 3.78 -15.51 9.17
CA GLU A 196 5.12 -15.42 9.75
C GLU A 196 5.17 -14.22 10.69
N GLY A 197 5.60 -14.46 11.93
CA GLY A 197 5.67 -13.43 12.96
C GLY A 197 6.80 -12.44 12.73
N ASN A 198 6.50 -11.15 12.96
CA ASN A 198 7.44 -10.03 13.00
C ASN A 198 8.39 -9.88 11.78
N VAL A 199 7.88 -9.97 10.55
CA VAL A 199 8.68 -9.73 9.33
C VAL A 199 8.59 -8.28 8.86
N SER A 200 9.73 -7.65 8.57
CA SER A 200 9.84 -6.28 8.01
C SER A 200 9.78 -6.26 6.49
N PHE A 201 9.52 -5.08 5.91
CA PHE A 201 9.85 -4.85 4.51
C PHE A 201 11.36 -4.88 4.35
N VAL A 202 11.85 -5.66 3.39
CA VAL A 202 13.27 -5.84 3.10
C VAL A 202 13.61 -5.29 1.72
N ASN A 203 14.91 -5.24 1.43
CA ASN A 203 15.55 -4.59 0.28
C ASN A 203 15.62 -3.06 0.43
N PRO A 204 16.69 -2.44 -0.09
CA PRO A 204 16.84 -0.99 -0.12
C PRO A 204 16.05 -0.34 -1.26
N THR A 205 14.94 -0.93 -1.70
CA THR A 205 14.17 -0.42 -2.85
C THR A 205 12.68 -0.44 -2.59
N THR A 206 11.98 0.54 -3.18
CA THR A 206 10.56 0.45 -3.47
C THR A 206 10.44 0.27 -4.97
N ALA A 207 10.35 -1.00 -5.39
CA ALA A 207 10.25 -1.38 -6.79
C ALA A 207 8.79 -1.29 -7.26
N GLY A 208 8.59 -1.18 -8.56
CA GLY A 208 7.32 -1.12 -9.25
C GLY A 208 7.53 -1.47 -10.72
N PHE A 209 6.47 -1.48 -11.49
CA PHE A 209 6.53 -1.78 -12.92
C PHE A 209 5.32 -1.20 -13.66
N LEU A 210 5.49 -1.00 -14.96
CA LEU A 210 4.46 -0.54 -15.87
C LEU A 210 4.17 -1.66 -16.86
N GLU A 211 3.08 -2.40 -16.65
CA GLU A 211 2.78 -3.63 -17.38
C GLU A 211 1.56 -3.45 -18.28
N ARG A 212 1.57 -4.13 -19.43
CA ARG A 212 0.38 -4.30 -20.27
C ARG A 212 -0.09 -5.74 -20.18
N PHE A 213 -1.00 -6.00 -19.26
CA PHE A 213 -1.58 -7.34 -19.07
C PHE A 213 -2.69 -7.66 -20.07
N GLY A 214 -3.17 -6.66 -20.81
CA GLY A 214 -4.19 -6.81 -21.84
C GLY A 214 -4.36 -5.56 -22.71
N GLY A 215 -5.43 -5.53 -23.50
CA GLY A 215 -5.75 -4.38 -24.35
C GLY A 215 -4.81 -4.24 -25.58
N SER A 216 -4.87 -3.09 -26.24
CA SER A 216 -4.19 -2.82 -27.51
C SER A 216 -3.27 -1.59 -27.47
N ALA A 217 -3.00 -1.05 -26.29
CA ALA A 217 -2.11 0.09 -26.14
C ALA A 217 -0.71 -0.23 -26.69
N THR A 218 -0.21 0.65 -27.55
CA THR A 218 1.15 0.61 -28.13
C THR A 218 2.05 1.68 -27.53
N ARG A 219 1.50 2.52 -26.66
CA ARG A 219 2.22 3.48 -25.83
C ARG A 219 1.43 3.72 -24.56
N TYR A 220 2.11 3.62 -23.43
CA TYR A 220 1.53 3.87 -22.12
C TYR A 220 2.63 4.39 -21.19
N ASP A 221 2.24 5.19 -20.22
CA ASP A 221 3.15 5.89 -19.33
C ASP A 221 2.49 6.16 -17.98
N GLY A 222 3.30 6.48 -16.99
CA GLY A 222 2.85 6.90 -15.67
C GLY A 222 3.94 7.62 -14.92
N PHE A 223 3.58 8.20 -13.78
CA PHE A 223 4.48 8.93 -12.91
C PHE A 223 4.59 8.23 -11.56
N TRP A 224 5.82 8.07 -11.08
CA TRP A 224 6.14 7.50 -9.77
C TRP A 224 6.86 8.53 -8.93
N GLY A 225 6.50 8.55 -7.66
CA GLY A 225 7.09 9.40 -6.64
C GLY A 225 6.24 10.64 -6.31
N PRO A 226 6.66 11.41 -5.29
CA PRO A 226 7.78 11.09 -4.40
C PRO A 226 7.54 9.80 -3.61
N SER A 227 8.64 9.09 -3.33
CA SER A 227 8.64 7.85 -2.54
C SER A 227 9.32 8.09 -1.20
N TYR A 228 8.85 7.42 -0.16
CA TYR A 228 9.44 7.48 1.18
C TYR A 228 9.34 6.13 1.87
N ARG A 229 10.22 5.90 2.84
CA ARG A 229 10.15 4.77 3.75
C ARG A 229 10.21 5.26 5.19
N MET A 230 9.58 4.54 6.11
CA MET A 230 9.67 4.81 7.54
C MET A 230 10.28 3.61 8.27
N SER A 231 11.25 3.87 9.14
CA SER A 231 11.87 2.86 10.00
C SER A 231 10.98 2.47 11.19
N ALA A 232 11.42 1.50 11.99
CA ALA A 232 10.75 1.09 13.23
C ALA A 232 10.70 2.19 14.29
N ASP A 233 11.68 3.08 14.29
CA ASP A 233 11.73 4.22 15.21
C ASP A 233 10.94 5.44 14.69
N GLY A 234 10.22 5.28 13.56
CA GLY A 234 9.43 6.35 12.96
C GLY A 234 10.26 7.37 12.16
N VAL A 235 11.50 7.05 11.81
CA VAL A 235 12.37 7.94 11.02
C VAL A 235 12.05 7.78 9.54
N TRP A 236 11.78 8.90 8.87
CA TRP A 236 11.54 8.94 7.43
C TRP A 236 12.85 8.95 6.63
N GLU A 237 12.82 8.29 5.49
CA GLU A 237 13.90 8.25 4.52
C GLU A 237 13.35 8.58 3.12
N LYS A 238 14.05 9.45 2.39
CA LYS A 238 13.83 9.73 0.98
C LYS A 238 14.79 8.92 0.10
N PRO A 239 14.44 8.63 -1.16
CA PRO A 239 15.31 7.88 -2.05
C PRO A 239 16.60 8.65 -2.34
N LEU A 240 17.68 7.91 -2.57
CA LEU A 240 18.93 8.38 -3.10
C LEU A 240 18.80 8.74 -4.60
N TYR A 241 18.01 7.97 -5.33
CA TYR A 241 17.73 8.12 -6.76
C TYR A 241 16.60 7.17 -7.18
N PHE A 242 16.14 7.32 -8.42
CA PHE A 242 15.32 6.33 -9.12
C PHE A 242 16.14 5.60 -10.17
N GLU A 243 15.77 4.36 -10.45
CA GLU A 243 16.31 3.59 -11.56
C GLU A 243 15.19 2.87 -12.28
N GLY A 244 15.41 2.56 -13.56
CA GLY A 244 14.50 1.74 -14.34
C GLY A 244 15.25 0.71 -15.16
N ALA A 245 14.52 -0.34 -15.54
CA ALA A 245 15.01 -1.40 -16.41
C ALA A 245 13.96 -1.71 -17.47
N ALA A 246 14.43 -2.11 -18.65
CA ALA A 246 13.56 -2.34 -19.81
C ALA A 246 12.43 -3.32 -19.51
N GLY A 247 12.69 -4.47 -18.87
CA GLY A 247 11.72 -5.57 -18.85
C GLY A 247 11.63 -6.27 -20.22
N GLY A 248 11.03 -7.47 -20.28
CA GLY A 248 10.72 -8.22 -21.51
C GLY A 248 11.87 -8.43 -22.53
N ASN A 249 11.52 -8.99 -23.70
CA ASN A 249 12.42 -9.08 -24.86
C ASN A 249 12.06 -8.00 -25.90
N ARG A 250 13.07 -7.31 -26.47
CA ARG A 250 12.95 -6.22 -27.47
C ARG A 250 12.35 -6.74 -28.80
N PRO A 251 11.64 -5.90 -29.61
CA PRO A 251 12.15 -4.65 -30.21
C PRO A 251 11.49 -3.32 -29.75
N TRP A 252 10.78 -3.29 -28.63
CA TRP A 252 10.06 -2.11 -28.16
C TRP A 252 10.96 -1.10 -27.42
N THR A 253 10.45 0.14 -27.29
CA THR A 253 11.15 1.28 -26.70
C THR A 253 10.65 1.58 -25.29
N TRP A 254 11.53 2.06 -24.41
CA TRP A 254 11.15 2.46 -23.06
C TRP A 254 11.99 3.64 -22.60
N ASP A 255 11.51 4.42 -21.64
CA ASP A 255 12.33 5.44 -20.98
C ASP A 255 11.89 5.67 -19.53
N ILE A 256 12.82 6.21 -18.74
CA ILE A 256 12.58 6.78 -17.42
C ILE A 256 13.25 8.16 -17.38
N VAL A 257 12.47 9.19 -17.06
CA VAL A 257 12.92 10.59 -17.08
C VAL A 257 12.38 11.35 -15.86
N PRO A 258 13.05 12.42 -15.40
CA PRO A 258 12.47 13.32 -14.40
C PRO A 258 11.14 13.91 -14.87
N ASP A 259 10.20 14.08 -13.93
CA ASP A 259 8.90 14.73 -14.16
C ASP A 259 9.02 16.28 -14.21
N GLY A 260 9.86 16.80 -15.10
CA GLY A 260 10.06 18.24 -15.33
C GLY A 260 10.72 19.02 -14.18
N ASP A 261 10.09 19.01 -13.00
CA ASP A 261 10.61 19.55 -11.75
C ASP A 261 11.25 18.44 -10.90
N GLN A 262 12.59 18.42 -10.91
CA GLN A 262 13.36 17.45 -10.13
C GLN A 262 13.13 17.54 -8.62
N ALA A 263 12.69 18.70 -8.11
CA ALA A 263 12.43 18.91 -6.69
C ALA A 263 11.18 18.17 -6.19
N LEU A 264 10.30 17.74 -7.10
CA LEU A 264 9.17 16.86 -6.77
C LEU A 264 9.63 15.44 -6.42
N GLY A 265 10.85 15.04 -6.80
CA GLY A 265 11.34 13.68 -6.58
C GLY A 265 10.56 12.63 -7.36
N ARG A 266 10.11 12.99 -8.57
CA ARG A 266 9.24 12.19 -9.43
C ARG A 266 9.93 11.79 -10.74
N VAL A 267 9.54 10.63 -11.25
CA VAL A 267 9.94 10.14 -12.58
C VAL A 267 8.73 9.75 -13.40
N GLN A 268 8.78 10.03 -14.70
CA GLN A 268 7.89 9.43 -15.68
C GLN A 268 8.55 8.17 -16.24
N VAL A 269 7.79 7.08 -16.30
CA VAL A 269 8.18 5.84 -16.99
C VAL A 269 7.28 5.68 -18.21
N VAL A 270 7.89 5.40 -19.36
CA VAL A 270 7.20 5.29 -20.65
C VAL A 270 7.53 3.94 -21.28
N CYS A 271 6.53 3.25 -21.78
CA CYS A 271 6.67 2.07 -22.63
C CYS A 271 6.06 2.34 -24.01
N GLY A 272 6.76 1.92 -25.06
CA GLY A 272 6.37 2.10 -26.45
C GLY A 272 6.50 3.54 -26.97
N GLY A 273 6.24 3.71 -28.26
CA GLY A 273 6.41 4.98 -28.96
C GLY A 273 7.83 5.24 -29.47
N THR A 274 8.16 6.51 -29.72
CA THR A 274 9.51 6.93 -30.11
C THR A 274 10.22 7.52 -28.90
N ASN A 275 11.27 6.84 -28.45
CA ASN A 275 12.00 7.17 -27.22
C ASN A 275 13.49 7.15 -27.56
N SER A 276 14.28 8.04 -26.97
CA SER A 276 15.72 8.14 -27.26
C SER A 276 16.59 7.14 -26.49
N ASN A 277 16.03 6.45 -25.50
CA ASN A 277 16.77 5.53 -24.66
C ASN A 277 16.97 4.17 -25.35
N THR A 278 18.23 3.77 -25.50
CA THR A 278 18.64 2.49 -26.10
C THR A 278 19.15 1.49 -25.08
N GLU A 279 19.30 1.89 -23.81
CA GLU A 279 19.88 1.09 -22.74
C GLU A 279 18.87 0.13 -22.11
N ASN A 280 19.34 -0.97 -21.51
CA ASN A 280 18.48 -1.87 -20.73
C ASN A 280 18.25 -1.40 -19.29
N TYR A 281 19.04 -0.43 -18.84
CA TYR A 281 19.00 0.12 -17.49
C TYR A 281 19.29 1.61 -17.55
N LYS A 282 18.61 2.39 -16.72
CA LYS A 282 18.85 3.84 -16.62
C LYS A 282 18.64 4.32 -15.19
N LYS A 283 19.60 5.10 -14.70
CA LYS A 283 19.55 5.78 -13.40
C LYS A 283 19.11 7.24 -13.58
N VAL A 284 18.23 7.71 -12.70
CA VAL A 284 17.71 9.07 -12.67
C VAL A 284 17.90 9.67 -11.27
N ASN A 285 18.75 10.68 -11.16
CA ASN A 285 19.01 11.35 -9.88
C ASN A 285 17.96 12.43 -9.63
N VAL A 286 16.82 12.03 -9.04
CA VAL A 286 15.80 12.94 -8.52
C VAL A 286 15.52 12.59 -7.05
N GLN A 287 15.30 13.61 -6.23
CA GLN A 287 14.97 13.46 -4.82
C GLN A 287 13.95 14.51 -4.43
N PRO A 288 12.97 14.17 -3.58
CA PRO A 288 12.05 15.18 -3.08
C PRO A 288 12.78 16.17 -2.17
N HIS A 289 12.34 17.44 -2.21
CA HIS A 289 12.83 18.45 -1.27
C HIS A 289 12.48 18.08 0.17
N SER A 290 11.20 17.73 0.42
CA SER A 290 10.70 17.39 1.74
C SER A 290 11.28 16.07 2.25
N ASP A 291 11.61 16.00 3.54
CA ASP A 291 12.15 14.80 4.18
C ASP A 291 11.09 13.76 4.56
N LYS A 292 9.80 14.10 4.41
CA LYS A 292 8.65 13.23 4.65
C LYS A 292 7.52 13.57 3.68
N PRO A 293 6.56 12.65 3.46
CA PRO A 293 5.42 12.91 2.59
C PRO A 293 4.50 14.04 3.09
N ALA A 294 3.92 14.82 2.18
CA ALA A 294 3.03 15.93 2.54
C ALA A 294 1.80 15.52 3.36
N PRO A 295 1.11 14.38 3.07
CA PRO A 295 -0.05 13.96 3.87
C PRO A 295 0.25 13.67 5.34
N VAL A 296 1.53 13.48 5.70
CA VAL A 296 1.97 13.25 7.09
C VAL A 296 1.71 14.46 7.99
N ASP A 297 1.55 15.67 7.45
CA ASP A 297 1.30 16.86 8.27
C ASP A 297 -0.17 17.00 8.71
N ASN A 298 -1.10 16.29 8.06
CA ASN A 298 -2.53 16.34 8.39
C ASN A 298 -2.94 15.25 9.39
N LYS A 299 -2.43 15.38 10.62
CA LYS A 299 -2.65 14.49 11.77
C LYS A 299 -4.10 14.05 11.96
N ILE A 300 -4.28 12.77 12.26
CA ILE A 300 -5.53 12.17 12.75
C ILE A 300 -6.19 13.04 13.82
N ALA A 301 -7.52 13.10 13.78
CA ALA A 301 -8.31 13.77 14.80
C ALA A 301 -9.48 12.92 15.27
N VAL A 302 -9.76 13.00 16.56
CA VAL A 302 -11.00 12.54 17.17
C VAL A 302 -12.02 13.66 17.04
N MET A 303 -13.07 13.41 16.24
CA MET A 303 -14.15 14.37 15.97
C MET A 303 -15.29 14.25 16.97
N GLY A 304 -15.48 13.06 17.54
CA GLY A 304 -16.50 12.79 18.53
C GLY A 304 -16.25 11.45 19.21
N MET A 305 -16.75 11.33 20.44
CA MET A 305 -16.67 10.10 21.22
C MET A 305 -17.90 9.98 22.12
N ASN A 306 -18.38 8.75 22.26
CA ASN A 306 -19.43 8.39 23.20
C ASN A 306 -19.00 7.18 24.01
N ALA A 307 -19.38 7.13 25.29
CA ALA A 307 -19.05 6.02 26.16
C ALA A 307 -20.25 5.66 27.04
N ARG A 308 -20.43 4.37 27.30
CA ARG A 308 -21.46 3.86 28.21
C ARG A 308 -20.93 2.70 29.03
N TYR A 309 -21.40 2.64 30.28
CA TYR A 309 -21.15 1.50 31.16
C TYR A 309 -22.28 0.47 30.99
N GLN A 310 -21.92 -0.78 30.68
CA GLN A 310 -22.87 -1.88 30.49
C GLN A 310 -22.20 -3.22 30.84
N ASN A 311 -22.94 -4.12 31.50
CA ASN A 311 -22.49 -5.50 31.79
C ASN A 311 -21.09 -5.59 32.43
N ASP A 312 -20.83 -4.81 33.48
CA ASP A 312 -19.51 -4.76 34.14
C ASP A 312 -18.34 -4.43 33.17
N GLY A 313 -18.64 -3.56 32.20
CA GLY A 313 -17.68 -3.11 31.21
C GLY A 313 -17.99 -1.72 30.67
N VAL A 314 -17.01 -1.18 29.96
CA VAL A 314 -17.15 0.08 29.23
C VAL A 314 -17.23 -0.24 27.75
N TYR A 315 -18.21 0.36 27.08
CA TYR A 315 -18.28 0.43 25.63
C TYR A 315 -17.98 1.86 25.19
N VAL A 316 -17.07 2.01 24.24
CA VAL A 316 -16.65 3.30 23.68
C VAL A 316 -16.77 3.23 22.16
N GLU A 317 -17.32 4.27 21.56
CA GLU A 317 -17.36 4.49 20.12
C GLU A 317 -16.85 5.89 19.78
N TRP A 318 -16.19 6.03 18.63
CA TRP A 318 -15.58 7.29 18.23
C TRP A 318 -15.68 7.54 16.73
N VAL A 319 -15.55 8.81 16.37
CA VAL A 319 -15.57 9.29 14.98
C VAL A 319 -14.24 9.94 14.66
N THR A 320 -13.68 9.60 13.50
CA THR A 320 -12.47 10.20 12.93
C THR A 320 -12.81 11.03 11.70
N ASP A 321 -11.91 11.91 11.29
CA ASP A 321 -12.00 12.64 10.04
C ASP A 321 -11.17 11.94 8.95
N ASP A 322 -11.83 11.41 7.92
CA ASP A 322 -11.20 10.65 6.83
C ASP A 322 -10.37 11.54 5.89
N GLY A 323 -10.41 12.88 6.05
CA GLY A 323 -9.48 13.79 5.40
C GLY A 323 -8.10 13.84 6.05
N ARG A 324 -7.95 13.25 7.24
CA ARG A 324 -6.70 13.17 8.01
C ARG A 324 -6.09 11.78 7.95
N THR A 325 -4.86 11.67 8.41
CA THR A 325 -4.11 10.41 8.43
C THR A 325 -4.92 9.28 9.10
N PRO A 326 -4.97 8.07 8.52
CA PRO A 326 -5.77 6.96 9.05
C PRO A 326 -5.33 6.50 10.44
N GLN A 327 -6.30 6.08 11.24
CA GLN A 327 -6.04 5.39 12.50
C GLN A 327 -5.20 4.14 12.26
N PHE A 328 -4.28 3.88 13.18
CA PHE A 328 -3.52 2.64 13.24
C PHE A 328 -3.79 1.88 14.55
N SER A 329 -3.83 2.61 15.67
CA SER A 329 -4.12 2.04 16.99
C SER A 329 -4.89 3.01 17.87
N HIS A 330 -5.45 2.48 18.97
CA HIS A 330 -6.09 3.28 20.00
C HIS A 330 -5.54 2.96 21.39
N LEU A 331 -5.67 3.94 22.28
CA LEU A 331 -5.49 3.82 23.72
C LEU A 331 -6.69 4.46 24.41
N LEU A 332 -7.49 3.62 25.05
CA LEU A 332 -8.61 4.01 25.89
C LEU A 332 -8.20 3.90 27.36
N ARG A 333 -8.59 4.89 28.15
CA ARG A 333 -8.39 4.90 29.61
C ARG A 333 -9.64 5.38 30.31
N VAL A 334 -10.00 4.73 31.39
CA VAL A 334 -11.04 5.19 32.31
C VAL A 334 -10.38 5.86 33.50
N HIS A 335 -10.79 7.09 33.79
CA HIS A 335 -10.29 7.94 34.85
C HIS A 335 -11.37 8.18 35.91
N THR A 336 -10.98 8.25 37.18
CA THR A 336 -11.91 8.66 38.25
C THR A 336 -11.82 10.15 38.57
N GLY A 337 -12.97 10.75 38.91
CA GLY A 337 -13.12 12.14 39.37
C GLY A 337 -12.93 13.22 38.28
N SER A 338 -12.04 13.03 37.32
CA SER A 338 -11.81 13.96 36.20
C SER A 338 -11.21 13.25 34.98
N ALA A 339 -11.22 13.90 33.81
CA ALA A 339 -10.61 13.37 32.58
C ALA A 339 -9.11 13.06 32.73
N THR A 340 -8.40 13.71 33.65
CA THR A 340 -6.96 13.48 33.90
C THR A 340 -6.70 12.82 35.27
N GLY A 341 -7.73 12.25 35.90
CA GLY A 341 -7.62 11.58 37.19
C GLY A 341 -6.91 10.21 37.11
N PRO A 342 -6.84 9.48 38.23
CA PRO A 342 -6.25 8.13 38.28
C PRO A 342 -6.92 7.18 37.29
N VAL A 343 -6.10 6.38 36.58
CA VAL A 343 -6.59 5.38 35.61
C VAL A 343 -7.00 4.11 36.34
N ILE A 344 -8.25 3.67 36.16
CA ILE A 344 -8.81 2.45 36.78
C ILE A 344 -9.02 1.30 35.80
N ALA A 345 -9.04 1.58 34.50
CA ALA A 345 -9.10 0.58 33.45
C ALA A 345 -8.49 1.13 32.16
N SER A 346 -7.98 0.25 31.31
CA SER A 346 -7.44 0.63 30.00
C SER A 346 -7.67 -0.45 28.96
N ASN A 347 -7.67 -0.03 27.70
CA ASN A 347 -7.71 -0.92 26.55
C ASN A 347 -6.84 -0.33 25.44
N THR A 348 -6.05 -1.18 24.79
CA THR A 348 -5.21 -0.81 23.65
C THR A 348 -5.29 -1.91 22.61
N ASP A 349 -5.34 -1.52 21.34
CA ASP A 349 -5.41 -2.46 20.24
C ASP A 349 -4.86 -1.85 18.94
N PHE A 350 -4.53 -2.70 17.96
CA PHE A 350 -3.92 -2.34 16.68
C PHE A 350 -4.79 -2.79 15.50
N PHE A 351 -5.94 -2.13 15.35
CA PHE A 351 -6.89 -2.38 14.26
C PHE A 351 -7.29 -1.04 13.61
N PRO A 352 -6.70 -0.70 12.45
CA PRO A 352 -6.95 0.55 11.73
C PRO A 352 -8.44 0.80 11.41
N GLU A 353 -9.21 -0.26 11.21
CA GLU A 353 -10.63 -0.23 10.84
C GLU A 353 -11.57 0.01 12.03
N LYS A 354 -11.14 -0.25 13.27
CA LYS A 354 -12.04 -0.17 14.43
C LYS A 354 -12.43 1.27 14.75
N ARG A 355 -13.70 1.47 15.07
CA ARG A 355 -14.28 2.74 15.58
C ARG A 355 -15.04 2.55 16.90
N SER A 356 -14.89 1.38 17.52
CA SER A 356 -15.44 1.08 18.84
C SER A 356 -14.62 0.03 19.56
N ALA A 357 -14.73 -0.01 20.88
CA ALA A 357 -14.14 -1.03 21.73
C ALA A 357 -15.00 -1.27 22.98
N ALA A 358 -14.98 -2.51 23.46
CA ALA A 358 -15.55 -2.89 24.74
C ALA A 358 -14.47 -3.54 25.59
N PHE A 359 -14.42 -3.19 26.88
CA PHE A 359 -13.46 -3.80 27.81
C PHE A 359 -14.00 -3.84 29.23
N ALA A 360 -13.56 -4.84 29.99
CA ALA A 360 -14.03 -5.07 31.35
C ALA A 360 -13.64 -3.92 32.27
N MET A 361 -14.57 -3.54 33.14
CA MET A 361 -14.37 -2.55 34.18
C MET A 361 -15.28 -2.90 35.36
N GLY A 362 -14.72 -2.95 36.57
CA GLY A 362 -15.54 -3.14 37.77
C GLY A 362 -16.60 -2.04 37.92
N LYS A 363 -17.54 -2.25 38.84
CA LYS A 363 -18.58 -1.26 39.14
C LYS A 363 -17.95 0.07 39.58
N PRO A 364 -18.20 1.18 38.86
CA PRO A 364 -17.64 2.48 39.22
C PRO A 364 -18.21 2.91 40.57
N GLN A 365 -17.33 3.37 41.46
CA GLN A 365 -17.70 3.84 42.80
C GLN A 365 -17.88 5.37 42.86
N GLU A 366 -17.46 6.07 41.81
CA GLU A 366 -17.46 7.51 41.69
C GLU A 366 -17.61 7.93 40.23
N GLU A 367 -17.69 9.24 39.99
CA GLU A 367 -17.76 9.82 38.65
C GLU A 367 -16.56 9.38 37.79
N CYS A 368 -16.84 8.94 36.56
CA CYS A 368 -15.83 8.38 35.68
C CYS A 368 -15.81 9.09 34.33
N TYR A 369 -14.61 9.21 33.77
CA TYR A 369 -14.36 9.79 32.45
C TYR A 369 -13.61 8.78 31.60
N VAL A 370 -13.96 8.68 30.32
CA VAL A 370 -13.17 7.92 29.34
C VAL A 370 -12.34 8.90 28.53
N SER A 371 -11.07 8.58 28.33
CA SER A 371 -10.21 9.26 27.37
C SER A 371 -9.78 8.35 26.23
N LEU A 372 -9.55 8.96 25.07
CA LEU A 372 -9.10 8.32 23.84
C LEU A 372 -7.91 9.07 23.27
N VAL A 373 -6.86 8.33 22.97
CA VAL A 373 -5.74 8.76 22.12
C VAL A 373 -5.64 7.79 20.96
N LEU A 374 -5.71 8.30 19.74
CA LEU A 374 -5.44 7.52 18.53
C LEU A 374 -4.00 7.75 18.10
N THR A 375 -3.37 6.71 17.56
CA THR A 375 -2.11 6.81 16.82
C THR A 375 -2.41 6.52 15.35
N ASP A 376 -1.92 7.35 14.43
CA ASP A 376 -2.09 7.15 13.00
C ASP A 376 -1.05 6.21 12.37
N ILE A 377 -1.22 5.90 11.08
CA ILE A 377 -0.31 5.03 10.31
C ILE A 377 1.14 5.56 10.20
N PHE A 378 1.36 6.83 10.53
CA PHE A 378 2.65 7.52 10.54
C PHE A 378 3.18 7.78 11.96
N ASN A 379 2.63 7.08 12.96
CA ASN A 379 3.00 7.14 14.38
C ASN A 379 2.74 8.50 15.07
N GLN A 380 1.82 9.32 14.56
CA GLN A 380 1.43 10.59 15.18
C GLN A 380 0.20 10.41 16.05
N GLN A 381 0.14 11.17 17.14
CA GLN A 381 -1.00 11.13 18.06
C GLN A 381 -2.08 12.14 17.69
N SER A 382 -3.34 11.75 17.91
CA SER A 382 -4.50 12.62 17.77
C SER A 382 -4.53 13.74 18.83
N ASN A 383 -5.48 14.68 18.66
CA ASN A 383 -5.98 15.45 19.79
C ASN A 383 -6.50 14.52 20.91
N TYR A 384 -6.46 15.02 22.14
CA TYR A 384 -6.98 14.31 23.31
C TYR A 384 -8.52 14.34 23.30
N GLY A 385 -9.15 13.19 23.12
CA GLY A 385 -10.60 13.03 23.23
C GLY A 385 -11.00 12.58 24.63
N TYR A 386 -12.07 13.11 25.19
CA TYR A 386 -12.65 12.62 26.44
C TYR A 386 -14.17 12.77 26.46
N THR A 387 -14.84 11.92 27.23
CA THR A 387 -16.26 12.03 27.53
C THR A 387 -16.56 11.52 28.94
N LYS A 388 -17.62 12.04 29.54
CA LYS A 388 -18.15 11.53 30.81
C LYS A 388 -18.78 10.15 30.58
N LEU A 389 -18.48 9.19 31.45
CA LEU A 389 -19.03 7.84 31.41
C LEU A 389 -20.30 7.71 32.25
N LEU A 390 -20.29 8.29 33.45
CA LEU A 390 -21.37 8.33 34.44
C LEU A 390 -21.36 9.66 35.16
#